data_AF-A0AAD9NYZ8-F1
#
_entry.id   AF-A0AAD9NYZ8-F1
#
_cell.length_a   1.000
_cell.length_b   1.000
_cell.length_c   1.000
_cell.angle_alpha   90.00
_cell.angle_beta   90.00
_cell.angle_gamma   90.00
#
_symmetry.space_group_name_H-M   'P 1'
#
loop_
_entity.id
_entity.type
_entity.pdbx_description
1 polymer ?
#
loop_
_entity_poly.entity_id
_entity_poly.type
_entity_poly.pdbx_seq_one_letter_code
_entity_poly.pdbx_strand_id
1 'polypeptide(L)'
;MAIFKGILFVLLIAMTAADMAMKMDTSQVKIASEAGSMEFRRQLGNTSELSDPVKIKMAEVVQIGADGLEVTDCAKNGNPLFSMFNPMKRFANFAGKTFNIDAMRENAAMPNAGSLKASMTKFSADLGADVGKLAIDLALAEEAGEVVVGGETQALEKGDMKFNIELSEWKWCGEEDATGAAKFLDVYMEVKGKLTPQMKHARSAAVPASFDIGDNMTVSFSGKFQKDSGAWADMVDGYPKVDPTNPYRVIVRFPRFSTKLVYDPSLTGAAGFVSLSIILVTMTTVVACVMFNGIM
;
A
#
# COMPACT_ATOMS: atom_id res chain seq x y z
N MET A 1 14.15 18.54 -65.09
CA MET A 1 12.90 18.06 -64.48
C MET A 1 13.29 17.27 -63.23
N ALA A 2 13.38 17.94 -62.08
CA ALA A 2 13.90 17.36 -60.84
C ALA A 2 12.75 17.28 -59.82
N ILE A 3 12.45 16.06 -59.37
CA ILE A 3 11.45 15.79 -58.32
C ILE A 3 12.24 15.44 -57.07
N PHE A 4 12.33 16.38 -56.13
CA PHE A 4 12.87 16.15 -54.79
C PHE A 4 11.78 15.48 -53.93
N LYS A 5 11.97 14.21 -53.58
CA LYS A 5 11.16 13.50 -52.58
C LYS A 5 11.72 13.81 -51.19
N GLY A 6 11.04 14.68 -50.45
CA GLY A 6 11.32 14.91 -49.02
C GLY A 6 10.74 13.76 -48.18
N ILE A 7 11.60 12.97 -47.55
CA ILE A 7 11.23 12.02 -46.50
C ILE A 7 11.13 12.82 -45.20
N LEU A 8 9.92 12.93 -44.65
CA LEU A 8 9.66 13.53 -43.34
C LEU A 8 10.04 12.51 -42.25
N PHE A 9 11.19 12.70 -41.62
CA PHE A 9 11.57 12.00 -40.40
C PHE A 9 10.83 12.62 -39.22
N VAL A 10 9.79 11.96 -38.71
CA VAL A 10 9.19 12.31 -37.42
C VAL A 10 10.09 11.72 -36.34
N LEU A 11 10.89 12.58 -35.70
CA LEU A 11 11.73 12.22 -34.56
C LEU A 11 10.83 12.08 -33.32
N LEU A 12 10.48 10.84 -32.99
CA LEU A 12 9.77 10.51 -31.74
C LEU A 12 10.80 10.57 -30.60
N ILE A 13 10.86 11.70 -29.88
CA ILE A 13 11.63 11.80 -28.65
C ILE A 13 10.86 11.02 -27.57
N ALA A 14 11.35 9.86 -27.17
CA ALA A 14 10.85 9.17 -26.00
C ALA A 14 11.17 10.02 -24.76
N MET A 15 10.17 10.72 -24.22
CA MET A 15 10.30 11.37 -22.92
C MET A 15 10.36 10.26 -21.88
N THR A 16 11.55 10.00 -21.33
CA THR A 16 11.68 9.14 -20.15
C THR A 16 10.96 9.82 -18.99
N ALA A 17 10.10 9.10 -18.28
CA ALA A 17 9.50 9.61 -17.05
C ALA A 17 10.64 10.03 -16.10
N ALA A 18 10.56 11.24 -15.54
CA ALA A 18 11.54 11.72 -14.60
C ALA A 18 11.17 11.28 -13.18
N ASP A 19 12.16 10.98 -12.36
CA ASP A 19 11.94 10.74 -10.93
C ASP A 19 11.29 11.96 -10.27
N MET A 20 10.40 11.69 -9.32
CA MET A 20 9.67 12.72 -8.59
C MET A 20 10.16 12.78 -7.14
N ALA A 21 10.17 13.97 -6.54
CA ALA A 21 10.36 14.13 -5.11
C ALA A 21 9.25 15.02 -4.53
N MET A 22 8.65 14.55 -3.43
CA MET A 22 7.75 15.33 -2.58
C MET A 22 8.51 15.69 -1.31
N LYS A 23 8.41 16.94 -0.88
CA LYS A 23 9.11 17.44 0.31
C LYS A 23 8.15 18.23 1.18
N MET A 24 8.22 17.95 2.47
CA MET A 24 7.61 18.72 3.55
C MET A 24 8.72 19.14 4.52
N ASP A 25 8.39 20.01 5.48
CA ASP A 25 9.35 20.42 6.52
C ASP A 25 9.90 19.21 7.30
N THR A 26 9.04 18.21 7.54
CA THR A 26 9.33 17.07 8.41
C THR A 26 9.55 15.75 7.67
N SER A 27 9.33 15.69 6.36
CA SER A 27 9.45 14.44 5.60
C SER A 27 9.76 14.65 4.12
N GLN A 28 10.28 13.59 3.49
CA GLN A 28 10.57 13.56 2.07
C GLN A 28 10.19 12.20 1.50
N VAL A 29 9.58 12.19 0.32
CA VAL A 29 9.43 11.00 -0.53
C VAL A 29 10.12 11.23 -1.86
N LYS A 30 10.84 10.23 -2.36
CA LYS A 30 11.29 10.14 -3.74
C LYS A 30 10.65 8.93 -4.40
N ILE A 31 10.20 9.10 -5.64
CA ILE A 31 9.60 8.05 -6.46
C ILE A 31 10.52 7.81 -7.65
N ALA A 32 11.02 6.58 -7.76
CA ALA A 32 11.82 6.14 -8.90
C ALA A 32 10.90 5.67 -10.02
N SER A 33 10.85 6.43 -11.10
CA SER A 33 9.93 6.25 -12.23
C SER A 33 10.17 4.97 -13.03
N GLU A 34 11.39 4.43 -13.01
CA GLU A 34 11.77 3.20 -13.73
C GLU A 34 11.47 1.92 -12.95
N ALA A 35 11.21 2.02 -11.64
CA ALA A 35 11.03 0.85 -10.78
C ALA A 35 9.76 0.87 -9.92
N GLY A 36 9.02 1.98 -9.93
CA GLY A 36 7.87 2.19 -9.04
C GLY A 36 8.25 2.07 -7.56
N SER A 37 9.53 2.31 -7.23
CA SER A 37 10.04 2.23 -5.87
C SER A 37 10.00 3.60 -5.20
N MET A 38 9.77 3.60 -3.90
CA MET A 38 9.64 4.79 -3.09
C MET A 38 10.76 4.81 -2.04
N GLU A 39 11.38 5.96 -1.84
CA GLU A 39 12.28 6.23 -0.72
C GLU A 39 11.64 7.28 0.17
N PHE A 40 11.32 6.91 1.41
CA PHE A 40 10.77 7.81 2.42
C PHE A 40 11.82 8.15 3.47
N ARG A 41 11.80 9.39 3.93
CA ARG A 41 12.60 9.89 5.06
C ARG A 41 11.73 10.80 5.93
N ARG A 42 11.96 10.79 7.24
CA ARG A 42 11.28 11.68 8.20
C ARG A 42 12.26 12.27 9.19
N GLN A 43 12.02 13.49 9.66
CA GLN A 43 12.74 14.06 10.78
C GLN A 43 12.47 13.23 12.04
N LEU A 44 13.52 12.96 12.82
CA LEU A 44 13.44 12.17 14.04
C LEU A 44 13.50 13.09 15.27
N GLY A 45 12.39 13.17 16.00
CA GLY A 45 12.28 14.02 17.18
C GLY A 45 12.40 15.51 16.82
N ASN A 46 13.18 16.26 17.59
CA ASN A 46 13.35 17.71 17.42
C ASN A 46 14.58 18.07 16.56
N THR A 47 15.18 17.11 15.86
CA THR A 47 16.33 17.40 14.99
C THR A 47 15.85 17.87 13.62
N SER A 48 16.66 18.69 12.95
CA SER A 48 16.43 19.02 11.54
C SER A 48 16.89 17.92 10.58
N GLU A 49 17.50 16.85 11.10
CA GLU A 49 18.06 15.76 10.32
C GLU A 49 16.98 14.74 9.96
N LEU A 50 16.98 14.33 8.69
CA LEU A 50 16.14 13.26 8.21
C LEU A 50 16.73 11.90 8.59
N SER A 51 15.84 10.94 8.86
CA SER A 51 16.16 9.53 9.08
C SER A 51 16.96 8.93 7.92
N ASP A 52 17.53 7.75 8.18
CA ASP A 52 17.95 6.88 7.09
C ASP A 52 16.75 6.57 6.16
N PRO A 53 17.02 6.40 4.86
CA PRO A 53 15.96 6.16 3.88
C PRO A 53 15.29 4.80 4.09
N VAL A 54 13.97 4.82 4.20
CA VAL A 54 13.13 3.62 4.11
C VAL A 54 12.76 3.41 2.65
N LYS A 55 13.22 2.32 2.04
CA LYS A 55 12.89 1.96 0.66
C LYS A 55 11.74 0.96 0.63
N ILE A 56 10.69 1.29 -0.10
CA ILE A 56 9.50 0.46 -0.29
C ILE A 56 9.34 0.18 -1.78
N LYS A 57 9.09 -1.07 -2.13
CA LYS A 57 8.69 -1.44 -3.49
C LYS A 57 7.85 -2.71 -3.50
N MET A 58 7.02 -2.84 -4.53
CA MET A 58 6.48 -4.14 -4.90
C MET A 58 7.60 -4.94 -5.55
N ALA A 59 8.06 -5.99 -4.89
CA ALA A 59 9.15 -6.82 -5.39
C ALA A 59 8.64 -7.85 -6.40
N GLU A 60 7.49 -8.43 -6.11
CA GLU A 60 6.96 -9.55 -6.87
C GLU A 60 5.46 -9.75 -6.61
N VAL A 61 4.77 -10.32 -7.59
CA VAL A 61 3.39 -10.76 -7.49
C VAL A 61 3.28 -12.19 -8.00
N VAL A 62 2.65 -13.08 -7.23
CA VAL A 62 2.55 -14.51 -7.52
C VAL A 62 1.11 -14.97 -7.43
N GLN A 63 0.65 -15.71 -8.43
CA GLN A 63 -0.67 -16.34 -8.45
C GLN A 63 -0.64 -17.68 -7.71
N ILE A 64 -1.56 -17.84 -6.76
CA ILE A 64 -1.60 -18.96 -5.82
C ILE A 64 -2.89 -19.76 -6.04
N GLY A 65 -2.78 -21.08 -6.06
CA GLY A 65 -3.88 -22.03 -6.17
C GLY A 65 -4.67 -22.20 -4.87
N ALA A 66 -5.72 -23.02 -4.93
CA ALA A 66 -6.55 -23.35 -3.76
C ALA A 66 -5.77 -24.12 -2.66
N ASP A 67 -4.73 -24.84 -3.04
CA ASP A 67 -3.82 -25.59 -2.18
C ASP A 67 -2.80 -24.70 -1.44
N GLY A 68 -2.78 -23.40 -1.74
CA GLY A 68 -1.84 -22.45 -1.16
C GLY A 68 -0.46 -22.45 -1.82
N LEU A 69 -0.27 -23.18 -2.92
CA LEU A 69 0.96 -23.25 -3.70
C LEU A 69 0.89 -22.34 -4.93
N GLU A 70 2.05 -21.97 -5.48
CA GLU A 70 2.11 -21.24 -6.75
C GLU A 70 1.48 -22.06 -7.87
N VAL A 71 0.68 -21.41 -8.71
CA VAL A 71 0.08 -22.05 -9.88
C VAL A 71 1.19 -22.41 -10.87
N THR A 72 1.35 -23.71 -11.14
CA THR A 72 2.40 -24.23 -12.01
C THR A 72 2.00 -24.29 -13.49
N ASP A 73 0.71 -24.25 -13.80
CA ASP A 73 0.19 -24.20 -15.17
C ASP A 73 -1.08 -23.32 -15.26
N CYS A 74 -1.14 -22.46 -16.27
CA CYS A 74 -2.26 -21.56 -16.53
C CYS A 74 -3.10 -22.00 -17.73
N ALA A 75 -2.79 -23.17 -18.31
CA ALA A 75 -3.55 -23.77 -19.40
C ALA A 75 -5.01 -24.04 -19.00
N LYS A 76 -5.96 -23.64 -19.86
CA LYS A 76 -7.36 -24.01 -19.72
C LYS A 76 -7.50 -25.53 -19.87
N ASN A 77 -7.87 -26.23 -18.79
CA ASN A 77 -8.27 -27.64 -18.80
C ASN A 77 -7.31 -28.58 -19.54
N GLY A 78 -5.99 -28.35 -19.42
CA GLY A 78 -4.99 -29.21 -20.05
C GLY A 78 -4.92 -29.14 -21.58
N ASN A 79 -5.49 -28.11 -22.22
CA ASN A 79 -5.37 -27.91 -23.66
C ASN A 79 -4.16 -27.00 -24.00
N PRO A 80 -3.05 -27.55 -24.52
CA PRO A 80 -1.82 -26.79 -24.78
C PRO A 80 -1.94 -25.81 -25.96
N LEU A 81 -2.96 -25.93 -26.82
CA LEU A 81 -3.13 -25.06 -28.00
C LEU A 81 -3.60 -23.64 -27.66
N PHE A 82 -4.09 -23.40 -26.44
CA PHE A 82 -4.49 -22.06 -25.97
C PHE A 82 -3.40 -21.36 -25.12
N SER A 83 -2.18 -21.92 -25.06
CA SER A 83 -1.03 -21.37 -24.32
C SER A 83 -0.46 -20.07 -24.91
N MET A 84 -1.00 -19.56 -26.02
CA MET A 84 -0.55 -18.32 -26.68
C MET A 84 -0.90 -17.02 -25.91
N PHE A 85 -1.82 -17.06 -24.94
CA PHE A 85 -2.15 -15.94 -24.06
C PHE A 85 -2.09 -16.39 -22.61
N ASN A 86 -0.92 -16.84 -22.17
CA ASN A 86 -0.76 -17.42 -20.84
C ASN A 86 -0.57 -16.30 -19.81
N PRO A 87 -1.51 -16.09 -18.89
CA PRO A 87 -1.34 -15.10 -17.84
C PRO A 87 -0.07 -15.38 -17.04
N MET A 88 0.61 -14.32 -16.61
CA MET A 88 1.86 -14.48 -15.91
C MET A 88 1.61 -15.02 -14.49
N LYS A 89 2.15 -16.21 -14.19
CA LYS A 89 2.10 -16.84 -12.86
C LYS A 89 2.79 -16.00 -11.79
N ARG A 90 3.88 -15.36 -12.18
CA ARG A 90 4.81 -14.64 -11.33
C ARG A 90 5.37 -13.45 -12.07
N PHE A 91 5.11 -12.26 -11.56
CA PHE A 91 5.62 -11.01 -12.11
C PHE A 91 6.59 -10.37 -11.11
N ALA A 92 7.87 -10.25 -11.49
CA ALA A 92 8.92 -9.63 -10.67
C ALA A 92 9.64 -8.46 -11.37
N ASN A 93 9.32 -8.20 -12.64
CA ASN A 93 10.03 -7.21 -13.46
C ASN A 93 9.40 -5.82 -13.39
N PHE A 94 9.37 -5.22 -12.20
CA PHE A 94 8.91 -3.83 -12.02
C PHE A 94 9.94 -2.80 -12.49
N ALA A 95 11.24 -3.11 -12.40
CA ALA A 95 12.36 -2.24 -12.78
C ALA A 95 12.50 -2.01 -14.30
N GLY A 96 11.78 -2.79 -15.11
CA GLY A 96 11.69 -2.60 -16.56
C GLY A 96 10.40 -1.89 -17.00
N LYS A 97 9.63 -1.34 -16.08
CA LYS A 97 8.36 -0.65 -16.37
C LYS A 97 8.50 0.85 -16.17
N THR A 98 7.96 1.61 -17.11
CA THR A 98 7.85 3.06 -16.98
C THR A 98 6.59 3.39 -16.21
N PHE A 99 6.75 4.08 -15.08
CA PHE A 99 5.63 4.62 -14.32
C PHE A 99 5.32 6.05 -14.77
N ASN A 100 4.07 6.28 -15.12
CA ASN A 100 3.53 7.62 -15.31
C ASN A 100 3.25 8.21 -13.93
N ILE A 101 3.88 9.33 -13.61
CA ILE A 101 3.71 10.04 -12.34
C ILE A 101 2.90 11.31 -12.60
N ASP A 102 1.77 11.43 -11.93
CA ASP A 102 0.90 12.59 -12.01
C ASP A 102 1.52 13.80 -11.29
N ALA A 103 1.03 14.99 -11.61
CA ALA A 103 1.41 16.20 -10.89
C ALA A 103 1.00 16.12 -9.42
N MET A 104 1.84 16.66 -8.54
CA MET A 104 1.55 16.73 -7.12
C MET A 104 0.35 17.66 -6.88
N ARG A 105 -0.50 17.30 -5.92
CA ARG A 105 -1.64 18.08 -5.46
C ARG A 105 -1.50 18.32 -3.95
N GLU A 106 -1.46 19.57 -3.54
CA GLU A 106 -1.38 19.97 -2.13
C GLU A 106 -2.79 20.19 -1.55
N ASN A 107 -2.95 20.14 -0.23
CA ASN A 107 -4.23 20.38 0.45
C ASN A 107 -5.38 19.48 -0.07
N ALA A 108 -5.04 18.30 -0.57
CA ALA A 108 -6.00 17.31 -1.05
C ALA A 108 -6.59 16.54 0.14
N ALA A 109 -7.85 16.11 0.03
CA ALA A 109 -8.44 15.24 1.03
C ALA A 109 -7.80 13.84 0.95
N MET A 110 -7.21 13.39 2.06
CA MET A 110 -6.58 12.08 2.12
C MET A 110 -7.64 10.96 2.06
N PRO A 111 -7.44 9.92 1.24
CA PRO A 111 -8.33 8.78 1.17
C PRO A 111 -8.50 8.11 2.54
N ASN A 112 -9.74 7.73 2.87
CA ASN A 112 -10.10 7.04 4.11
C ASN A 112 -9.80 7.84 5.40
N ALA A 113 -9.62 9.16 5.31
CA ALA A 113 -9.09 9.99 6.38
C ALA A 113 -9.99 11.19 6.76
N GLY A 114 -11.29 11.13 6.40
CA GLY A 114 -12.25 12.20 6.69
C GLY A 114 -11.84 13.55 6.09
N SER A 115 -11.58 14.54 6.93
CA SER A 115 -11.19 15.91 6.52
C SER A 115 -9.68 16.13 6.40
N LEU A 116 -8.85 15.12 6.67
CA LEU A 116 -7.40 15.28 6.71
C LEU A 116 -6.82 15.74 5.37
N LYS A 117 -5.95 16.75 5.45
CA LYS A 117 -5.22 17.30 4.31
C LYS A 117 -3.90 16.59 4.06
N ALA A 118 -3.56 16.45 2.78
CA ALA A 118 -2.35 15.81 2.36
C ALA A 118 -1.81 16.39 1.05
N SER A 119 -0.48 16.32 0.93
CA SER A 119 0.22 16.42 -0.34
C SER A 119 0.16 15.06 -1.01
N MET A 120 -0.39 14.97 -2.21
CA MET A 120 -0.67 13.72 -2.91
C MET A 120 -0.09 13.68 -4.30
N THR A 121 0.35 12.50 -4.72
CA THR A 121 0.60 12.20 -6.12
C THR A 121 0.12 10.78 -6.42
N LYS A 122 -0.07 10.48 -7.70
CA LYS A 122 -0.39 9.14 -8.18
C LYS A 122 0.67 8.73 -9.16
N PHE A 123 1.09 7.47 -9.10
CA PHE A 123 1.90 6.91 -10.16
C PHE A 123 1.38 5.55 -10.58
N SER A 124 1.46 5.25 -11.88
CA SER A 124 0.85 4.06 -12.45
C SER A 124 1.65 3.48 -13.61
N ALA A 125 1.55 2.17 -13.80
CA ALA A 125 2.18 1.45 -14.90
C ALA A 125 1.25 0.36 -15.45
N ASP A 126 1.33 0.18 -16.76
CA ASP A 126 0.85 -1.03 -17.43
C ASP A 126 1.93 -2.11 -17.32
N LEU A 127 1.62 -3.21 -16.64
CA LEU A 127 2.57 -4.30 -16.39
C LEU A 127 2.68 -5.25 -17.59
N GLY A 128 1.87 -5.04 -18.63
CA GLY A 128 1.82 -5.83 -19.85
C GLY A 128 0.49 -6.56 -20.01
N ALA A 129 0.18 -6.93 -21.26
CA ALA A 129 -1.09 -7.54 -21.66
C ALA A 129 -1.43 -8.83 -20.89
N ASP A 130 -0.41 -9.58 -20.44
CA ASP A 130 -0.54 -10.86 -19.73
C ASP A 130 -0.49 -10.72 -18.19
N VAL A 131 -0.48 -9.49 -17.67
CA VAL A 131 -0.35 -9.21 -16.23
C VAL A 131 -1.50 -8.35 -15.72
N GLY A 132 -1.59 -7.09 -16.14
CA GLY A 132 -2.55 -6.12 -15.62
C GLY A 132 -1.93 -4.75 -15.39
N LYS A 133 -2.57 -3.94 -14.56
CA LYS A 133 -2.17 -2.55 -14.26
C LYS A 133 -1.94 -2.36 -12.77
N LEU A 134 -0.99 -1.49 -12.45
CA LEU A 134 -0.68 -1.05 -11.10
C LEU A 134 -0.86 0.47 -11.02
N ALA A 135 -1.56 0.94 -10.01
CA ALA A 135 -1.55 2.33 -9.60
C ALA A 135 -1.25 2.44 -8.10
N ILE A 136 -0.50 3.47 -7.72
CA ILE A 136 -0.20 3.78 -6.34
C ILE A 136 -0.55 5.25 -6.11
N ASP A 137 -1.51 5.51 -5.22
CA ASP A 137 -1.80 6.85 -4.73
C ASP A 137 -0.99 7.08 -3.46
N LEU A 138 -0.01 7.98 -3.53
CA LEU A 138 0.83 8.37 -2.42
C LEU A 138 0.26 9.63 -1.76
N ALA A 139 0.20 9.64 -0.44
CA ALA A 139 -0.23 10.78 0.35
C ALA A 139 0.73 11.02 1.53
N LEU A 140 1.19 12.26 1.68
CA LEU A 140 1.91 12.75 2.84
C LEU A 140 0.98 13.63 3.67
N ALA A 141 0.75 13.26 4.93
CA ALA A 141 -0.15 13.96 5.83
C ALA A 141 0.36 15.38 6.14
N GLU A 142 -0.45 16.40 5.85
CA GLU A 142 -0.13 17.80 6.16
C GLU A 142 -0.45 18.17 7.62
N GLU A 143 -1.28 17.36 8.26
CA GLU A 143 -1.75 17.51 9.63
C GLU A 143 -1.94 16.14 10.30
N ALA A 144 -2.04 16.13 11.63
CA ALA A 144 -2.26 14.90 12.38
C ALA A 144 -3.76 14.52 12.39
N GLY A 145 -4.04 13.23 12.46
CA GLY A 145 -5.39 12.70 12.70
C GLY A 145 -5.45 11.19 12.48
N GLU A 146 -6.61 10.70 12.04
CA GLU A 146 -6.86 9.27 11.92
C GLU A 146 -7.33 8.87 10.52
N VAL A 147 -6.87 7.71 10.09
CA VAL A 147 -7.32 7.02 8.88
C VAL A 147 -8.08 5.77 9.29
N VAL A 148 -9.24 5.55 8.69
CA VAL A 148 -10.09 4.38 8.96
C VAL A 148 -10.25 3.54 7.69
N VAL A 149 -9.66 2.35 7.69
CA VAL A 149 -9.68 1.41 6.57
C VAL A 149 -10.48 0.17 6.97
N GLY A 150 -11.70 0.02 6.45
CA GLY A 150 -12.52 -1.16 6.72
C GLY A 150 -12.80 -1.45 8.20
N GLY A 151 -12.82 -0.41 9.03
CA GLY A 151 -12.98 -0.49 10.50
C GLY A 151 -11.67 -0.56 11.29
N GLU A 152 -10.51 -0.68 10.61
CA GLU A 152 -9.21 -0.52 11.24
C GLU A 152 -8.84 0.96 11.33
N THR A 153 -8.46 1.44 12.51
CA THR A 153 -8.06 2.83 12.72
C THR A 153 -6.55 2.92 12.87
N GLN A 154 -5.97 3.94 12.23
CA GLN A 154 -4.56 4.27 12.39
C GLN A 154 -4.37 5.77 12.55
N ALA A 155 -3.66 6.17 13.60
CA ALA A 155 -3.22 7.53 13.79
C ALA A 155 -2.07 7.87 12.84
N LEU A 156 -2.14 9.05 12.23
CA LEU A 156 -1.08 9.66 11.44
C LEU A 156 -0.70 11.00 12.07
N GLU A 157 0.58 11.34 11.99
CA GLU A 157 1.09 12.67 12.28
C GLU A 157 1.46 13.42 11.01
N LYS A 158 1.65 14.74 11.15
CA LYS A 158 2.23 15.56 10.08
C LYS A 158 3.55 14.95 9.59
N GLY A 159 3.60 14.69 8.29
CA GLY A 159 4.75 14.10 7.59
C GLY A 159 4.70 12.58 7.48
N ASP A 160 3.75 11.89 8.10
CA ASP A 160 3.53 10.46 7.87
C ASP A 160 3.02 10.20 6.45
N MET A 161 3.30 8.98 5.97
CA MET A 161 3.01 8.57 4.61
C MET A 161 1.96 7.47 4.59
N LYS A 162 1.05 7.59 3.63
CA LYS A 162 0.11 6.56 3.23
C LYS A 162 0.29 6.29 1.75
N PHE A 163 0.17 5.04 1.34
CA PHE A 163 0.23 4.70 -0.07
C PHE A 163 -0.80 3.61 -0.38
N ASN A 164 -1.80 3.98 -1.18
CA ASN A 164 -2.86 3.07 -1.58
C ASN A 164 -2.44 2.37 -2.87
N ILE A 165 -2.51 1.04 -2.88
CA ILE A 165 -2.16 0.18 -4.01
C ILE A 165 -3.46 -0.24 -4.69
N GLU A 166 -3.57 0.03 -5.99
CA GLU A 166 -4.62 -0.49 -6.85
C GLU A 166 -4.02 -1.45 -7.89
N LEU A 167 -4.51 -2.69 -7.91
CA LEU A 167 -4.28 -3.65 -8.99
C LEU A 167 -5.56 -3.75 -9.81
N SER A 168 -5.47 -3.57 -11.12
CA SER A 168 -6.64 -3.60 -12.01
C SER A 168 -6.34 -4.35 -13.30
N GLU A 169 -7.40 -4.78 -13.99
CA GLU A 169 -7.31 -5.53 -15.25
C GLU A 169 -6.42 -6.77 -15.17
N TRP A 170 -6.32 -7.36 -13.97
CA TRP A 170 -5.41 -8.46 -13.68
C TRP A 170 -5.76 -9.71 -14.49
N LYS A 171 -4.75 -10.32 -15.11
CA LYS A 171 -4.89 -11.55 -15.88
C LYS A 171 -4.66 -12.75 -14.99
N TRP A 172 -5.73 -13.45 -14.70
CA TRP A 172 -5.71 -14.60 -13.83
C TRP A 172 -5.45 -15.91 -14.58
N CYS A 173 -4.62 -16.75 -14.01
CA CYS A 173 -4.40 -18.12 -14.44
C CYS A 173 -5.65 -18.97 -14.20
N GLY A 174 -6.10 -19.66 -15.25
CA GLY A 174 -7.28 -20.51 -15.22
C GLY A 174 -8.61 -19.75 -15.11
N GLU A 175 -9.68 -20.45 -15.46
CA GLU A 175 -11.06 -20.01 -15.21
C GLU A 175 -11.39 -20.20 -13.74
N GLU A 176 -12.28 -19.38 -13.18
CA GLU A 176 -12.50 -19.31 -11.74
C GLU A 176 -12.77 -20.68 -11.11
N ASP A 177 -13.56 -21.54 -11.75
CA ASP A 177 -13.93 -22.87 -11.21
C ASP A 177 -13.07 -24.03 -11.71
N ALA A 178 -12.02 -23.76 -12.49
CA ALA A 178 -11.17 -24.82 -13.04
C ALA A 178 -10.17 -25.37 -11.99
N THR A 179 -9.91 -26.67 -12.06
CA THR A 179 -8.80 -27.29 -11.32
C THR A 179 -7.47 -26.68 -11.78
N GLY A 180 -6.65 -26.25 -10.82
CA GLY A 180 -5.38 -25.56 -11.09
C GLY A 180 -5.51 -24.05 -11.32
N ALA A 181 -6.71 -23.48 -11.22
CA ALA A 181 -6.89 -22.04 -11.31
C ALA A 181 -6.31 -21.29 -10.12
N ALA A 182 -5.81 -20.08 -10.39
CA ALA A 182 -5.41 -19.15 -9.36
C ALA A 182 -6.63 -18.68 -8.55
N LYS A 183 -6.52 -18.83 -7.23
CA LYS A 183 -7.52 -18.40 -6.24
C LYS A 183 -7.08 -17.17 -5.47
N PHE A 184 -5.77 -16.97 -5.34
CA PHE A 184 -5.21 -15.83 -4.64
C PHE A 184 -4.06 -15.18 -5.40
N LEU A 185 -3.76 -13.95 -5.00
CA LEU A 185 -2.62 -13.17 -5.43
C LEU A 185 -1.77 -12.83 -4.20
N ASP A 186 -0.55 -13.35 -4.16
CA ASP A 186 0.45 -12.97 -3.17
C ASP A 186 1.26 -11.80 -3.73
N VAL A 187 1.22 -10.67 -3.03
CA VAL A 187 2.03 -9.49 -3.36
C VAL A 187 3.14 -9.39 -2.31
N TYR A 188 4.38 -9.42 -2.79
CA TYR A 188 5.58 -9.32 -1.98
C TYR A 188 6.03 -7.86 -1.92
N MET A 189 5.79 -7.23 -0.77
CA MET A 189 6.22 -5.87 -0.49
C MET A 189 7.60 -5.91 0.15
N GLU A 190 8.62 -5.40 -0.54
CA GLU A 190 9.96 -5.25 0.04
C GLU A 190 10.05 -3.92 0.77
N VAL A 191 10.35 -3.98 2.07
CA VAL A 191 10.53 -2.84 2.96
C VAL A 191 11.93 -2.91 3.55
N LYS A 192 12.78 -1.98 3.14
CA LYS A 192 14.17 -1.86 3.60
C LYS A 192 14.32 -0.58 4.41
N GLY A 193 14.25 -0.72 5.73
CA GLY A 193 14.66 0.28 6.70
C GLY A 193 16.00 -0.10 7.34
N LYS A 194 16.25 0.42 8.54
CA LYS A 194 17.43 0.11 9.35
C LYS A 194 17.39 -1.30 9.92
N LEU A 195 16.20 -1.79 10.23
CA LEU A 195 15.94 -3.16 10.65
C LEU A 195 15.16 -3.89 9.55
N THR A 196 15.28 -5.22 9.54
CA THR A 196 14.28 -6.06 8.87
C THR A 196 12.94 -5.92 9.60
N PRO A 197 11.80 -5.86 8.90
CA PRO A 197 10.47 -5.83 9.50
C PRO A 197 10.30 -6.81 10.67
N GLN A 198 10.16 -6.29 11.88
CA GLN A 198 9.84 -7.06 13.09
C GLN A 198 8.41 -6.79 13.49
N MET A 199 7.59 -7.83 13.69
CA MET A 199 6.19 -7.66 14.11
C MET A 199 6.12 -6.87 15.41
N LYS A 200 5.50 -5.68 15.37
CA LYS A 200 5.28 -4.79 16.51
C LYS A 200 3.89 -5.00 17.10
N HIS A 201 2.87 -5.03 16.25
CA HIS A 201 1.51 -5.41 16.62
C HIS A 201 0.96 -6.41 15.61
N ALA A 202 0.44 -7.53 16.12
CA ALA A 202 -0.36 -8.45 15.33
C ALA A 202 -1.69 -7.76 14.94
N ARG A 203 -2.22 -8.13 13.78
CA ARG A 203 -3.51 -7.64 13.30
C ARG A 203 -4.63 -7.98 14.28
N SER A 204 -5.58 -7.05 14.42
CA SER A 204 -6.88 -7.29 15.06
C SER A 204 -8.00 -6.69 14.19
N ALA A 205 -9.26 -6.81 14.62
CA ALA A 205 -10.38 -6.24 13.88
C ALA A 205 -10.33 -4.70 13.74
N ALA A 206 -9.67 -4.01 14.67
CA ALA A 206 -9.64 -2.55 14.75
C ALA A 206 -8.24 -1.95 14.53
N VAL A 207 -7.19 -2.77 14.45
CA VAL A 207 -5.80 -2.31 14.37
C VAL A 207 -5.07 -3.09 13.29
N PRO A 208 -4.40 -2.42 12.33
CA PRO A 208 -3.65 -3.09 11.28
C PRO A 208 -2.44 -3.84 11.86
N ALA A 209 -1.93 -4.83 11.13
CA ALA A 209 -0.63 -5.40 11.46
C ALA A 209 0.45 -4.33 11.26
N SER A 210 1.38 -4.22 12.20
CA SER A 210 2.46 -3.25 12.10
C SER A 210 3.82 -3.87 12.39
N PHE A 211 4.84 -3.34 11.73
CA PHE A 211 6.20 -3.84 11.80
C PHE A 211 7.15 -2.69 12.10
N ASP A 212 7.99 -2.87 13.12
CA ASP A 212 9.13 -2.01 13.38
C ASP A 212 10.21 -2.26 12.32
N ILE A 213 10.69 -1.18 11.71
CA ILE A 213 11.74 -1.20 10.68
C ILE A 213 12.97 -0.38 11.10
N GLY A 214 13.07 -0.03 12.38
CA GLY A 214 14.16 0.76 12.96
C GLY A 214 13.96 2.26 12.82
N ASP A 215 14.84 3.03 13.48
CA ASP A 215 14.80 4.51 13.51
C ASP A 215 13.43 5.08 13.90
N ASN A 216 12.76 4.41 14.84
CA ASN A 216 11.42 4.78 15.28
C ASN A 216 10.37 4.80 14.16
N MET A 217 10.62 4.13 13.04
CA MET A 217 9.69 4.01 11.93
C MET A 217 8.89 2.70 12.04
N THR A 218 7.62 2.77 11.69
CA THR A 218 6.71 1.62 11.66
C THR A 218 6.00 1.58 10.32
N VAL A 219 6.05 0.44 9.63
CA VAL A 219 5.21 0.19 8.46
C VAL A 219 3.97 -0.59 8.92
N SER A 220 2.79 -0.15 8.50
CA SER A 220 1.54 -0.82 8.79
C SER A 220 0.90 -1.36 7.52
N PHE A 221 0.41 -2.59 7.62
CA PHE A 221 -0.23 -3.35 6.56
C PHE A 221 -1.63 -3.71 7.06
N SER A 222 -2.65 -3.11 6.43
CA SER A 222 -4.03 -3.33 6.81
C SER A 222 -4.41 -4.82 6.69
N GLY A 223 -5.25 -5.27 7.60
CA GLY A 223 -5.94 -6.54 7.47
C GLY A 223 -7.09 -6.50 6.47
N LYS A 224 -7.42 -5.33 5.94
CA LYS A 224 -8.57 -5.09 5.09
C LYS A 224 -8.13 -4.79 3.66
N PHE A 225 -8.95 -5.21 2.71
CA PHE A 225 -8.82 -4.84 1.31
C PHE A 225 -10.21 -4.59 0.73
N GLN A 226 -10.27 -3.91 -0.41
CA GLN A 226 -11.49 -3.75 -1.17
C GLN A 226 -11.31 -4.41 -2.54
N LYS A 227 -12.22 -5.30 -2.92
CA LYS A 227 -12.26 -5.88 -4.27
C LYS A 227 -13.51 -5.42 -5.02
N ASP A 228 -13.36 -5.19 -6.32
CA ASP A 228 -14.44 -4.90 -7.26
C ASP A 228 -15.36 -3.75 -6.83
N SER A 229 -14.77 -2.75 -6.16
CA SER A 229 -15.49 -1.60 -5.57
C SER A 229 -16.56 -1.98 -4.53
N GLY A 230 -16.47 -3.18 -3.96
CA GLY A 230 -17.36 -3.68 -2.91
C GLY A 230 -17.06 -3.11 -1.52
N ALA A 231 -17.58 -3.75 -0.48
CA ALA A 231 -17.20 -3.42 0.89
C ALA A 231 -15.75 -3.83 1.18
N TRP A 232 -15.16 -3.21 2.20
CA TRP A 232 -13.91 -3.68 2.77
C TRP A 232 -14.10 -5.08 3.36
N ALA A 233 -13.21 -5.99 3.02
CA ALA A 233 -13.23 -7.39 3.44
C ALA A 233 -11.94 -7.75 4.18
N ASP A 234 -12.03 -8.78 5.01
CA ASP A 234 -10.88 -9.32 5.75
C ASP A 234 -9.95 -10.12 4.84
N MET A 235 -8.65 -9.81 4.91
CA MET A 235 -7.59 -10.62 4.32
C MET A 235 -7.55 -12.00 4.97
N VAL A 236 -7.13 -13.01 4.19
CA VAL A 236 -6.99 -14.41 4.63
C VAL A 236 -6.18 -14.49 5.93
N ASP A 237 -6.61 -15.38 6.83
CA ASP A 237 -5.95 -15.61 8.12
C ASP A 237 -4.44 -15.89 7.95
N GLY A 238 -3.67 -15.33 8.89
CA GLY A 238 -2.21 -15.40 8.84
C GLY A 238 -1.55 -14.42 7.88
N TYR A 239 -2.31 -13.51 7.25
CA TYR A 239 -1.78 -12.39 6.47
C TYR A 239 -2.22 -11.03 7.03
N PRO A 240 -1.41 -9.97 6.87
CA PRO A 240 -0.06 -9.95 6.28
C PRO A 240 0.99 -10.71 7.14
N LYS A 241 2.06 -11.21 6.51
CA LYS A 241 3.16 -11.91 7.22
C LYS A 241 4.53 -11.64 6.61
N VAL A 242 5.59 -11.80 7.39
CA VAL A 242 6.97 -11.75 6.88
C VAL A 242 7.23 -12.96 5.98
N ASP A 243 7.92 -12.73 4.87
CA ASP A 243 8.40 -13.78 3.98
C ASP A 243 9.51 -14.59 4.67
N PRO A 244 9.34 -15.91 4.86
CA PRO A 244 10.34 -16.74 5.54
C PRO A 244 11.65 -16.88 4.74
N THR A 245 11.62 -16.61 3.43
CA THR A 245 12.78 -16.70 2.55
C THR A 245 13.55 -15.39 2.44
N ASN A 246 12.91 -14.26 2.79
CA ASN A 246 13.53 -12.95 2.76
C ASN A 246 12.89 -12.04 3.83
N PRO A 247 13.58 -11.78 4.96
CA PRO A 247 13.00 -11.04 6.08
C PRO A 247 12.74 -9.56 5.78
N TYR A 248 13.19 -9.03 4.64
CA TYR A 248 12.85 -7.68 4.18
C TYR A 248 11.51 -7.61 3.43
N ARG A 249 10.83 -8.74 3.23
CA ARG A 249 9.57 -8.80 2.50
C ARG A 249 8.40 -9.13 3.43
N VAL A 250 7.30 -8.44 3.20
CA VAL A 250 6.00 -8.75 3.78
C VAL A 250 5.08 -9.22 2.65
N ILE A 251 4.45 -10.37 2.84
CA ILE A 251 3.48 -10.95 1.92
C ILE A 251 2.09 -10.51 2.35
N VAL A 252 1.33 -9.96 1.41
CA VAL A 252 -0.12 -9.75 1.52
C VAL A 252 -0.82 -10.64 0.51
N ARG A 253 -1.92 -11.29 0.93
CA ARG A 253 -2.63 -12.29 0.11
C ARG A 253 -4.05 -11.84 -0.16
N PHE A 254 -4.37 -11.64 -1.44
CA PHE A 254 -5.70 -11.21 -1.85
C PHE A 254 -6.45 -12.33 -2.56
N PRO A 255 -7.75 -12.51 -2.35
CA PRO A 255 -8.55 -13.43 -3.16
C PRO A 255 -8.68 -12.90 -4.59
N ARG A 256 -9.11 -13.79 -5.49
CA ARG A 256 -9.48 -13.44 -6.86
C ARG A 256 -10.48 -12.27 -6.91
N PHE A 257 -10.25 -11.37 -7.86
CA PHE A 257 -11.08 -10.19 -8.14
C PHE A 257 -11.27 -10.04 -9.66
N SER A 258 -12.33 -9.32 -10.05
CA SER A 258 -12.78 -9.23 -11.46
C SER A 258 -12.33 -7.95 -12.15
N THR A 259 -12.46 -6.81 -11.49
CA THR A 259 -12.18 -5.49 -12.05
C THR A 259 -10.93 -4.89 -11.40
N LYS A 260 -10.91 -4.83 -10.07
CA LYS A 260 -9.82 -4.19 -9.33
C LYS A 260 -9.75 -4.62 -7.87
N LEU A 261 -8.58 -4.44 -7.29
CA LEU A 261 -8.27 -4.62 -5.89
C LEU A 261 -7.61 -3.34 -5.37
N VAL A 262 -8.03 -2.89 -4.20
CA VAL A 262 -7.49 -1.73 -3.49
C VAL A 262 -6.98 -2.16 -2.11
N TYR A 263 -5.79 -1.69 -1.74
CA TYR A 263 -5.12 -2.05 -0.50
C TYR A 263 -4.30 -0.89 0.05
N ASP A 264 -4.34 -0.66 1.36
CA ASP A 264 -4.02 0.67 1.89
C ASP A 264 -2.96 0.71 3.02
N PRO A 265 -1.69 0.36 2.73
CA PRO A 265 -0.58 0.50 3.67
C PRO A 265 -0.24 1.94 4.08
N SER A 266 0.59 2.02 5.12
CA SER A 266 1.13 3.29 5.62
C SER A 266 2.50 3.11 6.26
N LEU A 267 3.21 4.21 6.39
CA LEU A 267 4.50 4.31 7.02
C LEU A 267 4.47 5.51 7.97
N THR A 268 4.61 5.24 9.26
CA THR A 268 4.54 6.25 10.30
C THR A 268 5.86 6.30 11.04
N GLY A 269 6.30 7.52 11.38
CA GLY A 269 7.31 7.67 12.44
C GLY A 269 6.71 7.35 13.81
N ALA A 270 7.54 7.44 14.85
CA ALA A 270 7.05 7.39 16.22
C ALA A 270 6.28 8.66 16.49
N ALA A 271 4.99 8.61 16.17
CA ALA A 271 4.02 9.34 16.94
C ALA A 271 4.13 8.84 18.38
N GLY A 272 4.15 9.76 19.35
CA GLY A 272 3.93 9.38 20.73
C GLY A 272 2.57 8.70 20.79
N PHE A 273 2.52 7.37 20.71
CA PHE A 273 1.29 6.62 20.89
C PHE A 273 0.80 7.00 22.28
N VAL A 274 -0.17 7.90 22.34
CA VAL A 274 -1.03 7.99 23.50
C VAL A 274 -1.77 6.66 23.46
N SER A 275 -1.24 5.69 24.21
CA SER A 275 -2.00 4.53 24.64
C SER A 275 -3.36 5.08 25.05
N LEU A 276 -4.41 4.76 24.29
CA LEU A 276 -5.78 4.94 24.72
C LEU A 276 -6.01 3.98 25.88
N SER A 277 -5.41 4.29 27.02
CA SER A 277 -5.82 3.78 28.31
C SER A 277 -7.27 4.24 28.43
N ILE A 278 -8.19 3.28 28.31
CA ILE A 278 -9.61 3.46 28.58
C ILE A 278 -9.71 4.11 29.96
N ILE A 279 -9.95 5.43 30.00
CA ILE A 279 -10.31 6.12 31.24
C ILE A 279 -11.75 5.72 31.48
N LEU A 280 -11.93 4.66 32.26
CA LEU A 280 -13.21 4.31 32.84
C LEU A 280 -13.56 5.41 33.85
N VAL A 281 -14.17 6.51 33.39
CA VAL A 281 -14.76 7.51 34.27
C VAL A 281 -16.02 6.89 34.87
N THR A 282 -15.87 6.13 35.95
CA THR A 282 -17.00 5.83 36.83
C THR A 282 -17.38 7.15 37.51
N MET A 283 -18.41 7.80 36.98
CA MET A 283 -19.12 8.86 37.69
C MET A 283 -19.74 8.27 38.96
N THR A 284 -19.03 8.35 40.08
CA THR A 284 -19.66 8.18 41.39
C THR A 284 -20.21 9.54 41.79
N THR A 285 -21.52 9.67 41.63
CA THR A 285 -22.34 10.79 42.08
C THR A 285 -22.02 11.14 43.53
N VAL A 286 -21.43 12.31 43.76
CA VAL A 286 -21.39 12.94 45.10
C VAL A 286 -22.82 13.36 45.42
N VAL A 287 -23.52 12.56 46.21
CA VAL A 287 -24.76 12.97 46.86
C VAL A 287 -24.39 14.09 47.84
N ALA A 288 -24.81 15.29 47.48
CA ALA A 288 -24.57 16.51 48.22
C ALA A 288 -25.16 16.43 49.63
N CYS A 289 -24.37 16.93 50.58
CA CYS A 289 -24.81 17.45 51.87
C CYS A 289 -25.97 18.43 51.67
N VAL A 290 -27.21 17.97 51.88
CA VAL A 290 -28.33 18.81 52.32
C VAL A 290 -29.17 18.00 53.32
N MET A 291 -28.68 17.90 54.55
CA MET A 291 -29.53 17.71 55.73
C MET A 291 -29.38 19.00 56.54
N PHE A 292 -30.13 20.03 56.14
CA PHE A 292 -31.25 20.54 56.92
C PHE A 292 -30.86 20.92 58.35
N ASN A 293 -30.39 22.17 58.48
CA ASN A 293 -30.54 22.93 59.71
C ASN A 293 -32.02 23.28 59.90
N GLY A 294 -32.55 22.99 61.08
CA GLY A 294 -33.56 23.82 61.73
C GLY A 294 -34.98 23.26 61.77
N ILE A 295 -35.35 22.69 62.92
CA ILE A 295 -36.65 22.92 63.56
C ILE A 295 -36.41 23.04 65.08
N MET A 296 -36.88 24.16 65.64
CA MET A 296 -37.12 24.39 67.07
C MET A 296 -38.23 23.50 67.59
#